data_AF-A0A1Y5XVS2-F1
#
_entry.id   AF-A0A1Y5XVS2-F1
#
_cell.length_a   1.000
_cell.length_b   1.000
_cell.length_c   1.000
_cell.angle_alpha   90.00
_cell.angle_beta   90.00
_cell.angle_gamma   90.00
#
_symmetry.space_group_name_H-M   'P 1'
#
loop_
_entity.id
_entity.type
_entity.pdbx_description
1 polymer ?
#
loop_
_entity_poly.entity_id
_entity_poly.type
_entity_poly.pdbx_seq_one_letter_code
_entity_poly.pdbx_strand_id
1 'polypeptide(L)'
;MVPVLSSSEEFSEFDLLTRHLWPKFGDIYDYNLNGGEVSVDPQEWTAELKKAVRDYLLNELPDDVAPYLFDLDAGTLKNAAAKHVAVDVLITEAEPWEVAIKVQQAAVKAVPTLDELIGHLSDWPSEDERADTEEWLLEHANDDVLKGLVDNLAKDPVKDPFTFSLYGLTHEHQPFELLAKWHQAMGAAPSDLTDAEWELIVPFLPIGGNNALARTEEGQARLRQLVNGMLYRYHYGTGWTEVPRHYGDYSELTTRYANYKRVQVFRRMLAGLANTPGAERLVEWLRHIEATRGSRR
;
A
#
# COMPACT_ATOMS: atom_id res chain seq x y z
N MET A 1 -39.06 11.98 5.67
CA MET A 1 -37.96 11.24 6.31
C MET A 1 -37.04 10.84 5.17
N VAL A 2 -36.02 11.64 4.91
CA VAL A 2 -34.95 11.29 3.97
C VAL A 2 -34.03 10.32 4.73
N PRO A 3 -33.61 9.18 4.16
CA PRO A 3 -32.66 8.32 4.85
C PRO A 3 -31.35 9.08 4.98
N VAL A 4 -30.90 9.29 6.22
CA VAL A 4 -29.53 9.71 6.50
C VAL A 4 -28.66 8.51 6.13
N LEU A 5 -28.07 8.53 4.94
CA LEU A 5 -26.95 7.65 4.64
C LEU A 5 -25.77 8.11 5.51
N SER A 6 -25.08 7.14 6.09
CA SER A 6 -23.90 7.32 6.93
C SER A 6 -22.85 8.14 6.19
N SER A 7 -22.19 9.08 6.87
CA SER A 7 -21.26 10.09 6.35
C SER A 7 -19.94 9.54 5.76
N SER A 8 -19.93 8.33 5.20
CA SER A 8 -18.74 7.61 4.75
C SER A 8 -18.73 7.28 3.25
N GLU A 9 -19.77 7.62 2.50
CA GLU A 9 -19.93 7.20 1.08
C GLU A 9 -19.84 8.33 0.05
N GLU A 10 -19.60 9.59 0.43
CA GLU A 10 -19.59 10.70 -0.55
C GLU A 10 -18.23 10.94 -1.24
N PHE A 11 -17.10 10.55 -0.62
CA PHE A 11 -15.75 10.80 -1.15
C PHE A 11 -14.80 9.63 -0.90
N SER A 12 -13.84 9.42 -1.81
CA SER A 12 -12.67 8.54 -1.60
C SER A 12 -12.03 8.82 -0.24
N GLU A 13 -11.49 7.79 0.41
CA GLU A 13 -10.81 7.96 1.70
C GLU A 13 -9.54 8.81 1.60
N PHE A 14 -8.95 8.87 0.40
CA PHE A 14 -7.76 9.67 0.10
C PHE A 14 -8.08 11.13 -0.24
N ASP A 15 -9.35 11.49 -0.34
CA ASP A 15 -9.78 12.87 -0.59
C ASP A 15 -9.74 13.74 0.68
N LEU A 16 -8.54 13.84 1.26
CA LEU A 16 -8.34 14.35 2.61
C LEU A 16 -8.76 15.81 2.76
N LEU A 17 -8.46 16.65 1.75
CA LEU A 17 -8.78 18.07 1.79
C LEU A 17 -10.27 18.31 1.66
N THR A 18 -10.95 17.65 0.70
CA THR A 18 -12.40 17.76 0.53
C THR A 18 -13.12 17.35 1.81
N ARG A 19 -12.76 16.19 2.38
CA ARG A 19 -13.36 15.70 3.63
C ARG A 19 -13.15 16.68 4.79
N HIS A 20 -12.01 17.36 4.87
CA HIS A 20 -11.74 18.37 5.89
C HIS A 20 -12.58 19.64 5.70
N LEU A 21 -12.75 20.10 4.45
CA LEU A 21 -13.42 21.37 4.14
C LEU A 21 -14.94 21.24 3.97
N TRP A 22 -15.43 20.07 3.58
CA TRP A 22 -16.82 19.77 3.28
C TRP A 22 -17.81 20.31 4.32
N PRO A 23 -17.61 20.12 5.65
CA PRO A 23 -18.57 20.58 6.64
C PRO A 23 -18.78 22.11 6.65
N LYS A 24 -17.83 22.87 6.09
CA LYS A 24 -17.83 24.33 6.12
C LYS A 24 -18.03 24.96 4.76
N PHE A 25 -17.49 24.36 3.71
CA PHE A 25 -17.46 24.95 2.37
C PHE A 25 -18.31 24.18 1.34
N GLY A 26 -18.83 23.00 1.69
CA GLY A 26 -19.56 22.13 0.76
C GLY A 26 -18.61 21.38 -0.17
N ASP A 27 -19.17 20.89 -1.29
CA ASP A 27 -18.39 20.24 -2.34
C ASP A 27 -17.47 21.25 -3.02
N ILE A 28 -16.18 20.99 -2.98
CA ILE A 28 -15.18 21.83 -3.62
C ILE A 28 -15.01 21.50 -5.11
N TYR A 29 -15.64 20.40 -5.57
CA TYR A 29 -15.78 20.04 -6.98
C TYR A 29 -17.06 20.59 -7.61
N ASP A 30 -18.05 21.00 -6.81
CA ASP A 30 -19.32 21.48 -7.35
C ASP A 30 -19.13 22.77 -8.15
N TYR A 31 -19.70 22.75 -9.35
CA TYR A 31 -19.82 23.91 -10.23
C TYR A 31 -21.03 24.74 -9.79
N ASN A 32 -20.87 26.05 -9.60
CA ASN A 32 -21.93 26.94 -9.11
C ASN A 32 -23.22 26.79 -9.96
N LEU A 33 -24.26 26.19 -9.38
CA LEU A 33 -25.59 26.06 -10.01
C LEU A 33 -26.35 27.38 -9.92
N ASN A 34 -25.93 28.40 -10.66
CA ASN A 34 -26.68 29.65 -10.75
C ASN A 34 -27.93 29.47 -11.63
N GLY A 35 -29.07 29.17 -11.01
CA GLY A 35 -30.39 29.32 -11.63
C GLY A 35 -30.86 28.18 -12.54
N GLY A 36 -30.30 26.97 -12.40
CA GLY A 36 -30.75 25.77 -13.11
C GLY A 36 -30.06 25.49 -14.45
N GLU A 37 -29.14 26.37 -14.87
CA GLU A 37 -28.12 26.02 -15.87
C GLU A 37 -26.83 25.61 -15.14
N VAL A 38 -26.28 24.46 -15.50
CA VAL A 38 -24.93 24.04 -15.08
C VAL A 38 -23.95 24.93 -15.84
N SER A 39 -23.58 26.09 -15.29
CA SER A 39 -22.34 26.73 -15.71
C SER A 39 -21.21 26.04 -14.97
N VAL A 40 -20.25 25.51 -15.71
CA VAL A 40 -18.98 25.01 -15.18
C VAL A 40 -18.22 26.20 -14.60
N ASP A 41 -18.58 26.60 -13.39
CA ASP A 41 -17.97 27.69 -12.64
C ASP A 41 -17.47 27.11 -11.32
N PRO A 42 -16.21 26.63 -11.29
CA PRO A 42 -15.61 26.00 -10.12
C PRO A 42 -15.66 26.93 -8.91
N GLN A 43 -15.66 26.37 -7.70
CA GLN A 43 -15.57 27.19 -6.49
C GLN A 43 -14.34 28.10 -6.55
N GLU A 44 -14.55 29.43 -6.54
CA GLU A 44 -13.47 30.41 -6.55
C GLU A 44 -12.82 30.58 -5.15
N TRP A 45 -11.58 31.05 -5.13
CA TRP A 45 -10.92 31.45 -3.90
C TRP A 45 -11.66 32.57 -3.16
N THR A 46 -12.21 32.25 -1.99
CA THR A 46 -12.55 33.25 -0.95
C THR A 46 -11.37 33.43 0.01
N ALA A 47 -11.30 34.55 0.72
CA ALA A 47 -10.25 34.78 1.72
C ALA A 47 -10.31 33.71 2.84
N GLU A 48 -11.52 33.30 3.20
CA GLU A 48 -11.81 32.28 4.20
C GLU A 48 -11.40 30.88 3.74
N LEU A 49 -11.72 30.49 2.50
CA LEU A 49 -11.32 29.22 1.91
C LEU A 49 -9.81 29.15 1.74
N LYS A 50 -9.20 30.22 1.21
CA LYS A 50 -7.75 30.32 1.03
C LYS A 50 -6.99 30.15 2.35
N LYS A 51 -7.50 30.79 3.41
CA LYS A 51 -6.96 30.63 4.76
C LYS A 51 -7.13 29.20 5.28
N ALA A 52 -8.31 28.60 5.12
CA ALA A 52 -8.58 27.24 5.60
C ALA A 52 -7.70 26.19 4.92
N VAL A 53 -7.57 26.25 3.60
CA VAL A 53 -6.67 25.37 2.84
C VAL A 53 -5.23 25.54 3.29
N ARG A 54 -4.77 26.79 3.45
CA ARG A 54 -3.42 27.08 3.93
C ARG A 54 -3.15 26.51 5.32
N ASP A 55 -4.10 26.70 6.25
CA ASP A 55 -3.98 26.21 7.62
C ASP A 55 -3.93 24.67 7.65
N TYR A 56 -4.75 23.99 6.83
CA TYR A 56 -4.71 22.53 6.67
C TYR A 56 -3.35 22.05 6.15
N LEU A 57 -2.87 22.60 5.02
CA LEU A 57 -1.62 22.16 4.39
C LEU A 57 -0.39 22.32 5.29
N LEU A 58 -0.41 23.33 6.18
CA LEU A 58 0.70 23.58 7.10
C LEU A 58 0.67 22.67 8.32
N ASN A 59 -0.52 22.40 8.86
CA ASN A 59 -0.66 21.89 10.23
C ASN A 59 -1.34 20.52 10.35
N GLU A 60 -2.12 20.13 9.35
CA GLU A 60 -2.98 18.94 9.43
C GLU A 60 -2.71 17.91 8.31
N LEU A 61 -2.05 18.32 7.21
CA LEU A 61 -1.61 17.40 6.17
C LEU A 61 -0.66 16.34 6.76
N PRO A 62 -0.90 15.03 6.52
CA PRO A 62 -0.03 13.97 7.00
C PRO A 62 1.43 14.12 6.53
N ASP A 63 2.37 13.76 7.40
CA ASP A 63 3.81 13.99 7.19
C ASP A 63 4.38 13.20 6.00
N ASP A 64 3.80 12.06 5.68
CA ASP A 64 4.13 11.17 4.56
C ASP A 64 3.54 11.63 3.22
N VAL A 65 2.49 12.45 3.24
CA VAL A 65 1.84 13.01 2.02
C VAL A 65 2.59 14.23 1.49
N ALA A 66 3.11 15.08 2.39
CA ALA A 66 3.74 16.34 2.01
C ALA A 66 4.90 16.20 0.99
N PRO A 67 5.80 15.19 1.08
CA PRO A 67 6.85 15.00 0.08
C PRO A 67 6.33 14.83 -1.35
N TYR A 68 5.24 14.08 -1.53
CA TYR A 68 4.63 13.83 -2.84
C TYR A 68 3.85 15.06 -3.35
N LEU A 69 3.18 15.78 -2.44
CA LEU A 69 2.42 16.98 -2.81
C LEU A 69 3.31 18.10 -3.34
N PHE A 70 4.47 18.30 -2.69
CA PHE A 70 5.36 19.41 -2.99
C PHE A 70 6.55 19.03 -3.88
N ASP A 71 6.74 17.74 -4.16
CA ASP A 71 7.94 17.21 -4.84
C ASP A 71 9.24 17.67 -4.14
N LEU A 72 9.26 17.52 -2.82
CA LEU A 72 10.38 17.93 -1.95
C LEU A 72 10.74 16.83 -0.96
N ASP A 73 12.03 16.70 -0.66
CA ASP A 73 12.46 15.74 0.36
C ASP A 73 11.94 16.13 1.77
N ALA A 74 11.68 15.11 2.59
CA ALA A 74 11.16 15.30 3.94
C ALA A 74 12.10 16.14 4.85
N GLY A 75 13.40 16.20 4.55
CA GLY A 75 14.36 17.05 5.25
C GLY A 75 14.13 18.54 4.96
N THR A 76 13.90 18.88 3.68
CA THR A 76 13.53 20.23 3.26
C THR A 76 12.21 20.67 3.88
N LEU A 77 11.21 19.80 3.90
CA LEU A 77 9.87 20.12 4.45
C LEU A 77 9.85 20.29 5.98
N LYS A 78 10.85 19.78 6.72
CA LYS A 78 11.04 20.09 8.15
C LYS A 78 11.40 21.55 8.40
N ASN A 79 11.91 22.26 7.41
CA ASN A 79 12.12 23.70 7.52
C ASN A 79 10.79 24.44 7.33
N ALA A 80 10.29 25.05 8.41
CA ALA A 80 9.02 25.77 8.38
C ALA A 80 8.96 26.85 7.27
N ALA A 81 10.05 27.59 7.03
CA ALA A 81 10.07 28.61 5.99
C ALA A 81 9.95 27.99 4.59
N ALA A 82 10.62 26.87 4.33
CA ALA A 82 10.52 26.15 3.06
C ALA A 82 9.11 25.59 2.85
N LYS A 83 8.51 24.98 3.90
CA LYS A 83 7.13 24.48 3.85
C LYS A 83 6.13 25.61 3.57
N HIS A 84 6.28 26.77 4.23
CA HIS A 84 5.43 27.93 3.97
C HIS A 84 5.53 28.42 2.52
N VAL A 85 6.74 28.49 1.95
CA VAL A 85 6.92 28.89 0.54
C VAL A 85 6.24 27.90 -0.39
N ALA A 86 6.43 26.59 -0.19
CA ALA A 86 5.80 25.57 -1.03
C ALA A 86 4.26 25.65 -0.99
N VAL A 87 3.68 25.83 0.20
CA VAL A 87 2.24 26.03 0.38
C VAL A 87 1.77 27.31 -0.30
N ASP A 88 2.47 28.42 -0.11
CA ASP A 88 2.06 29.71 -0.68
C ASP A 88 2.13 29.69 -2.22
N VAL A 89 3.10 28.97 -2.82
CA VAL A 89 3.16 28.71 -4.26
C VAL A 89 1.95 27.89 -4.72
N LEU A 90 1.68 26.75 -4.08
CA LEU A 90 0.57 25.86 -4.46
C LEU A 90 -0.78 26.60 -4.48
N ILE A 91 -1.11 27.36 -3.43
CA ILE A 91 -2.39 28.08 -3.32
C ILE A 91 -2.43 29.35 -4.23
N THR A 92 -1.29 29.76 -4.79
CA THR A 92 -1.26 30.88 -5.74
C THR A 92 -1.42 30.41 -7.18
N GLU A 93 -0.91 29.23 -7.50
CA GLU A 93 -0.87 28.71 -8.88
C GLU A 93 -2.02 27.76 -9.22
N ALA A 94 -2.78 27.30 -8.23
CA ALA A 94 -3.86 26.33 -8.40
C ALA A 94 -5.20 26.85 -7.89
N GLU A 95 -6.28 26.39 -8.54
CA GLU A 95 -7.65 26.57 -8.07
C GLU A 95 -7.97 25.62 -6.89
N PRO A 96 -9.02 25.90 -6.08
CA PRO A 96 -9.34 25.08 -4.92
C PRO A 96 -9.49 23.58 -5.21
N TRP A 97 -10.20 23.24 -6.28
CA TRP A 97 -10.41 21.84 -6.71
C TRP A 97 -9.10 21.19 -7.19
N GLU A 98 -8.21 21.95 -7.84
CA GLU A 98 -6.90 21.44 -8.26
C GLU A 98 -6.01 21.13 -7.05
N VAL A 99 -6.07 21.97 -6.00
CA VAL A 99 -5.35 21.69 -4.75
C VAL A 99 -5.88 20.40 -4.10
N ALA A 100 -7.18 20.17 -4.14
CA ALA A 100 -7.78 18.96 -3.59
C ALA A 100 -7.34 17.70 -4.33
N ILE A 101 -7.42 17.71 -5.67
CA ILE A 101 -6.92 16.59 -6.51
C ILE A 101 -5.43 16.34 -6.23
N LYS A 102 -4.61 17.38 -6.15
CA LYS A 102 -3.18 17.21 -5.84
C LYS A 102 -2.95 16.60 -4.45
N VAL A 103 -3.75 16.98 -3.45
CA VAL A 103 -3.70 16.38 -2.11
C VAL A 103 -4.13 14.92 -2.16
N GLN A 104 -5.19 14.58 -2.88
CA GLN A 104 -5.63 13.20 -3.07
C GLN A 104 -4.55 12.35 -3.75
N GLN A 105 -4.03 12.79 -4.90
CA GLN A 105 -2.96 12.09 -5.62
C GLN A 105 -1.72 11.92 -4.75
N ALA A 106 -1.34 12.94 -3.96
CA ALA A 106 -0.23 12.82 -3.03
C ALA A 106 -0.52 11.82 -1.89
N ALA A 107 -1.76 11.77 -1.41
CA ALA A 107 -2.18 10.80 -0.39
C ALA A 107 -2.14 9.37 -0.92
N VAL A 108 -2.64 9.15 -2.13
CA VAL A 108 -2.54 7.88 -2.85
C VAL A 108 -1.07 7.48 -3.02
N LYS A 109 -0.21 8.37 -3.51
CA LYS A 109 1.23 8.09 -3.67
C LYS A 109 1.97 7.80 -2.37
N ALA A 110 1.48 8.32 -1.25
CA ALA A 110 2.06 8.04 0.06
C ALA A 110 1.70 6.64 0.58
N VAL A 111 0.71 5.96 0.00
CA VAL A 111 0.30 4.61 0.43
C VAL A 111 1.45 3.62 0.20
N PRO A 112 1.95 2.93 1.23
CA PRO A 112 3.16 2.10 1.12
C PRO A 112 3.07 0.92 0.16
N THR A 113 1.89 0.33 -0.01
CA THR A 113 1.71 -0.87 -0.82
C THR A 113 0.39 -0.88 -1.58
N LEU A 114 0.36 -1.57 -2.72
CA LEU A 114 -0.88 -1.79 -3.46
C LEU A 114 -1.91 -2.57 -2.64
N ASP A 115 -1.47 -3.50 -1.77
CA ASP A 115 -2.36 -4.23 -0.86
C ASP A 115 -3.08 -3.30 0.13
N GLU A 116 -2.37 -2.28 0.66
CA GLU A 116 -2.96 -1.27 1.55
C GLU A 116 -3.90 -0.32 0.79
N LEU A 117 -3.60 0.00 -0.48
CA LEU A 117 -4.42 0.89 -1.30
C LEU A 117 -5.74 0.23 -1.71
N ILE A 118 -5.70 -0.97 -2.30
CA ILE A 118 -6.89 -1.58 -2.92
C ILE A 118 -7.52 -2.67 -2.06
N GLY A 119 -6.86 -3.09 -0.97
CA GLY A 119 -7.33 -4.13 -0.07
C GLY A 119 -7.57 -5.49 -0.75
N HIS A 120 -8.33 -6.37 -0.11
CA HIS A 120 -8.75 -7.66 -0.69
C HIS A 120 -10.17 -7.61 -1.25
N LEU A 121 -10.44 -6.60 -2.08
CA LEU A 121 -11.73 -6.38 -2.69
C LEU A 121 -12.02 -7.43 -3.78
N SER A 122 -13.26 -7.90 -3.81
CA SER A 122 -13.73 -8.80 -4.86
C SER A 122 -14.15 -8.08 -6.14
N ASP A 123 -14.51 -6.80 -6.03
CA ASP A 123 -14.89 -5.91 -7.12
C ASP A 123 -14.47 -4.47 -6.81
N TRP A 124 -14.35 -3.64 -7.84
CA TRP A 124 -14.02 -2.23 -7.70
C TRP A 124 -15.23 -1.46 -7.13
N PRO A 125 -15.04 -0.71 -6.03
CA PRO A 125 -16.15 -0.02 -5.36
C PRO A 125 -16.62 1.21 -6.14
N SER A 126 -15.72 1.94 -6.81
CA SER A 126 -16.06 3.01 -7.75
C SER A 126 -14.96 3.24 -8.80
N GLU A 127 -15.18 4.22 -9.68
CA GLU A 127 -14.19 4.66 -10.66
C GLU A 127 -13.03 5.43 -10.00
N ASP A 128 -13.26 6.06 -8.85
CA ASP A 128 -12.22 6.79 -8.12
C ASP A 128 -11.14 5.84 -7.60
N GLU A 129 -11.51 4.66 -7.10
CA GLU A 129 -10.53 3.65 -6.64
C GLU A 129 -9.75 3.03 -7.80
N ARG A 130 -10.33 2.99 -9.00
CA ARG A 130 -9.56 2.62 -10.21
C ARG A 130 -8.53 3.70 -10.51
N ALA A 131 -8.94 4.97 -10.54
CA ALA A 131 -8.05 6.10 -10.81
C ALA A 131 -6.93 6.21 -9.75
N ASP A 132 -7.26 6.06 -8.47
CA ASP A 132 -6.29 6.02 -7.37
C ASP A 132 -5.29 4.87 -7.57
N THR A 133 -5.75 3.69 -8.03
CA THR A 133 -4.87 2.56 -8.35
C THR A 133 -3.92 2.87 -9.51
N GLU A 134 -4.41 3.51 -10.56
CA GLU A 134 -3.60 3.89 -11.71
C GLU A 134 -2.52 4.91 -11.31
N GLU A 135 -2.89 5.93 -10.52
CA GLU A 135 -1.95 6.92 -10.00
C GLU A 135 -0.87 6.27 -9.12
N TRP A 136 -1.26 5.31 -8.27
CA TRP A 136 -0.32 4.58 -7.44
C TRP A 136 0.66 3.74 -8.27
N LEU A 137 0.18 3.04 -9.29
CA LEU A 137 1.00 2.23 -10.18
C LEU A 137 2.01 3.09 -10.96
N LEU A 138 1.62 4.30 -11.41
CA LEU A 138 2.54 5.23 -12.07
C LEU A 138 3.72 5.63 -11.19
N GLU A 139 3.48 5.81 -9.89
CA GLU A 139 4.50 6.21 -8.93
C GLU A 139 5.42 5.05 -8.54
N HIS A 140 4.85 3.86 -8.32
CA HIS A 140 5.57 2.76 -7.66
C HIS A 140 6.04 1.64 -8.58
N ALA A 141 5.51 1.56 -9.80
CA ALA A 141 5.87 0.54 -10.77
C ALA A 141 6.81 1.12 -11.84
N ASN A 142 7.98 0.52 -12.01
CA ASN A 142 8.83 0.84 -13.15
C ASN A 142 8.30 0.17 -14.44
N ASP A 143 8.83 0.59 -15.59
CA ASP A 143 8.41 0.08 -16.90
C ASP A 143 8.47 -1.46 -17.01
N ASP A 144 9.46 -2.10 -16.37
CA ASP A 144 9.62 -3.56 -16.38
C ASP A 144 8.53 -4.27 -15.56
N VAL A 145 8.18 -3.72 -14.39
CA VAL A 145 7.08 -4.23 -13.54
C VAL A 145 5.75 -4.05 -14.27
N LEU A 146 5.49 -2.86 -14.83
CA LEU A 146 4.26 -2.57 -15.58
C LEU A 146 4.12 -3.50 -16.80
N LYS A 147 5.21 -3.71 -17.54
CA LYS A 147 5.23 -4.66 -18.64
C LYS A 147 4.96 -6.09 -18.17
N GLY A 148 5.58 -6.51 -17.07
CA GLY A 148 5.35 -7.82 -16.46
C GLY A 148 3.91 -8.02 -16.01
N LEU A 149 3.26 -7.00 -15.47
CA LEU A 149 1.83 -7.02 -15.13
C LEU A 149 0.97 -7.24 -16.38
N VAL A 150 1.16 -6.41 -17.39
CA VAL A 150 0.42 -6.45 -18.66
C VAL A 150 0.59 -7.81 -19.34
N ASP A 151 1.83 -8.29 -19.50
CA ASP A 151 2.12 -9.59 -20.13
C ASP A 151 1.43 -10.77 -19.40
N ASN A 152 1.26 -10.66 -18.08
CA ASN A 152 0.64 -11.70 -17.26
C ASN A 152 -0.89 -11.61 -17.15
N LEU A 153 -1.46 -10.45 -17.45
CA LEU A 153 -2.90 -10.17 -17.39
C LEU A 153 -3.58 -10.27 -18.77
N ALA A 154 -2.83 -10.00 -19.86
CA ALA A 154 -3.33 -10.09 -21.22
C ALA A 154 -3.84 -11.50 -21.56
N LYS A 155 -5.12 -11.59 -21.99
CA LYS A 155 -5.76 -12.85 -22.41
C LYS A 155 -5.35 -13.27 -23.84
N ASP A 156 -5.08 -12.30 -24.73
CA ASP A 156 -4.56 -12.51 -26.10
C ASP A 156 -3.88 -11.21 -26.62
N PRO A 157 -2.54 -11.10 -26.58
CA PRO A 157 -1.83 -9.86 -26.91
C PRO A 157 -1.91 -9.45 -28.39
N VAL A 158 -2.43 -10.33 -29.26
CA VAL A 158 -2.58 -10.05 -30.70
C VAL A 158 -3.97 -9.50 -31.03
N LYS A 159 -4.98 -9.80 -30.22
CA LYS A 159 -6.37 -9.39 -30.49
C LYS A 159 -6.80 -8.11 -29.77
N ASP A 160 -6.03 -7.68 -28.78
CA ASP A 160 -6.44 -6.58 -27.93
C ASP A 160 -5.33 -5.51 -27.78
N PRO A 161 -5.27 -4.56 -28.74
CA PRO A 161 -4.24 -3.53 -28.77
C PRO A 161 -4.44 -2.42 -27.70
N PHE A 162 -5.52 -2.45 -26.91
CA PHE A 162 -5.78 -1.47 -25.82
C PHE A 162 -5.46 -2.00 -24.41
N THR A 163 -5.25 -3.32 -24.25
CA THR A 163 -4.79 -4.00 -23.01
C THR A 163 -3.44 -3.53 -22.45
N PHE A 164 -2.76 -2.59 -23.12
CA PHE A 164 -1.42 -2.10 -22.75
C PHE A 164 -1.42 -0.80 -21.93
N SER A 165 -2.58 -0.42 -21.38
CA SER A 165 -2.73 0.79 -20.57
C SER A 165 -3.07 0.44 -19.12
N LEU A 166 -2.71 1.33 -18.18
CA LEU A 166 -3.13 1.22 -16.79
C LEU A 166 -4.66 1.13 -16.66
N TYR A 167 -5.37 1.87 -17.50
CA TYR A 167 -6.82 1.76 -17.67
C TYR A 167 -7.27 0.31 -17.94
N GLY A 168 -6.62 -0.42 -18.84
CA GLY A 168 -6.93 -1.84 -19.08
C GLY A 168 -6.69 -2.71 -17.83
N LEU A 169 -5.62 -2.44 -17.08
CA LEU A 169 -5.29 -3.19 -15.86
C LEU A 169 -6.38 -3.05 -14.80
N THR A 170 -6.93 -1.85 -14.61
CA THR A 170 -7.96 -1.61 -13.62
C THR A 170 -9.35 -1.96 -14.12
N HIS A 171 -9.67 -1.77 -15.41
CA HIS A 171 -11.05 -1.93 -15.93
C HIS A 171 -11.37 -3.34 -16.45
N GLU A 172 -10.37 -4.13 -16.82
CA GLU A 172 -10.58 -5.49 -17.34
C GLU A 172 -10.35 -6.61 -16.31
N HIS A 173 -9.79 -6.24 -15.16
CA HIS A 173 -9.41 -7.16 -14.10
C HIS A 173 -9.97 -6.74 -12.76
N GLN A 174 -10.26 -7.74 -11.93
CA GLN A 174 -10.72 -7.49 -10.56
C GLN A 174 -9.54 -7.14 -9.65
N PRO A 175 -9.75 -6.40 -8.53
CA PRO A 175 -8.65 -5.99 -7.64
C PRO A 175 -7.78 -7.16 -7.19
N PHE A 176 -8.40 -8.30 -6.82
CA PHE A 176 -7.68 -9.50 -6.42
C PHE A 176 -6.86 -10.13 -7.56
N GLU A 177 -7.27 -10.01 -8.82
CA GLU A 177 -6.51 -10.48 -9.98
C GLU A 177 -5.28 -9.59 -10.19
N LEU A 178 -5.48 -8.27 -10.12
CA LEU A 178 -4.39 -7.29 -10.21
C LEU A 178 -3.37 -7.51 -9.09
N LEU A 179 -3.79 -7.66 -7.82
CA LEU A 179 -2.88 -7.95 -6.71
C LEU A 179 -2.11 -9.25 -6.89
N ALA A 180 -2.79 -10.33 -7.30
CA ALA A 180 -2.12 -11.61 -7.53
C ALA A 180 -1.02 -11.49 -8.60
N LYS A 181 -1.24 -10.67 -9.62
CA LYS A 181 -0.27 -10.42 -10.69
C LYS A 181 0.79 -9.41 -10.30
N TRP A 182 0.45 -8.38 -9.52
CA TRP A 182 1.39 -7.46 -8.88
C TRP A 182 2.43 -8.21 -8.09
N HIS A 183 1.99 -9.12 -7.22
CA HIS A 183 2.90 -9.96 -6.45
C HIS A 183 3.75 -10.88 -7.34
N GLN A 184 3.20 -11.37 -8.45
CA GLN A 184 3.96 -12.18 -9.41
C GLN A 184 5.03 -11.35 -10.14
N ALA A 185 4.72 -10.10 -10.51
CA ALA A 185 5.59 -9.21 -11.27
C ALA A 185 6.69 -8.57 -10.42
N MET A 186 6.37 -8.17 -9.18
CA MET A 186 7.33 -7.59 -8.25
C MET A 186 8.40 -8.58 -7.76
N GLY A 187 8.16 -9.89 -7.91
CA GLY A 187 9.09 -10.91 -7.43
C GLY A 187 9.17 -10.92 -5.90
N ALA A 188 10.39 -10.96 -5.36
CA ALA A 188 10.61 -10.98 -3.91
C ALA A 188 10.24 -9.62 -3.28
N ALA A 189 9.28 -9.61 -2.34
CA ALA A 189 8.93 -8.39 -1.61
C ALA A 189 10.14 -7.85 -0.80
N PRO A 190 10.19 -6.56 -0.42
CA PRO A 190 11.23 -6.03 0.47
C PRO A 190 11.37 -6.82 1.80
N SER A 191 10.29 -7.45 2.26
CA SER A 191 10.28 -8.33 3.42
C SER A 191 10.92 -9.70 3.20
N ASP A 192 11.03 -10.14 1.95
CA ASP A 192 11.52 -11.47 1.60
C ASP A 192 12.97 -11.66 2.03
N LEU A 193 13.31 -12.91 2.30
CA LEU A 193 14.67 -13.29 2.62
C LEU A 193 15.58 -13.05 1.41
N THR A 194 16.68 -12.34 1.63
CA THR A 194 17.83 -12.41 0.72
C THR A 194 18.40 -13.83 0.74
N ASP A 195 19.20 -14.18 -0.28
CA ASP A 195 19.88 -15.48 -0.29
C ASP A 195 20.79 -15.65 0.93
N ALA A 196 21.47 -14.58 1.34
CA ALA A 196 22.31 -14.59 2.55
C ALA A 196 21.49 -14.88 3.82
N GLU A 197 20.34 -14.23 3.99
CA GLU A 197 19.47 -14.48 5.14
C GLU A 197 18.84 -15.87 5.11
N TRP A 198 18.51 -16.37 3.91
CA TRP A 198 18.02 -17.74 3.74
C TRP A 198 19.05 -18.75 4.23
N GLU A 199 20.32 -18.62 3.80
CA GLU A 199 21.42 -19.48 4.24
C GLU A 199 21.62 -19.45 5.77
N LEU A 200 21.39 -18.29 6.40
CA LEU A 200 21.48 -18.17 7.85
C LEU A 200 20.36 -18.92 8.60
N ILE A 201 19.14 -18.97 8.05
CA ILE A 201 18.00 -19.57 8.76
C ILE A 201 17.82 -21.07 8.49
N VAL A 202 18.26 -21.55 7.31
CA VAL A 202 18.11 -22.95 6.87
C VAL A 202 18.51 -23.96 7.96
N PRO A 203 19.65 -23.81 8.66
CA PRO A 203 20.09 -24.76 9.71
C PRO A 203 19.12 -24.92 10.89
N PHE A 204 18.24 -23.93 11.13
CA PHE A 204 17.29 -23.95 12.25
C PHE A 204 15.94 -24.53 11.88
N LEU A 205 15.61 -24.55 10.58
CA LEU A 205 14.36 -25.09 10.10
C LEU A 205 14.30 -26.60 10.38
N PRO A 206 13.11 -27.14 10.73
CA PRO A 206 12.95 -28.57 10.98
C PRO A 206 13.01 -29.33 9.64
N ILE A 207 14.25 -29.55 9.17
CA ILE A 207 14.63 -30.22 7.91
C ILE A 207 14.73 -31.75 8.08
N GLY A 208 14.41 -32.31 9.26
CA GLY A 208 14.47 -33.75 9.56
C GLY A 208 13.13 -34.50 9.61
N GLY A 209 13.14 -35.81 9.27
CA GLY A 209 11.99 -36.74 9.31
C GLY A 209 11.47 -37.18 7.93
N ASN A 210 10.26 -37.75 7.86
CA ASN A 210 9.49 -38.02 6.61
C ASN A 210 9.04 -36.73 5.89
N ASN A 211 9.64 -35.58 6.22
CA ASN A 211 9.31 -34.30 5.63
C ASN A 211 10.02 -34.20 4.26
N ALA A 212 9.38 -34.79 3.25
CA ALA A 212 9.89 -34.85 1.88
C ALA A 212 10.20 -33.46 1.30
N LEU A 213 9.46 -32.44 1.77
CA LEU A 213 9.61 -31.03 1.40
C LEU A 213 10.95 -30.38 1.79
N ALA A 214 11.85 -31.03 2.54
CA ALA A 214 13.15 -30.42 2.87
C ALA A 214 14.33 -31.08 2.15
N ARG A 215 14.08 -32.17 1.40
CA ARG A 215 15.12 -33.00 0.77
C ARG A 215 15.34 -32.68 -0.71
N THR A 216 14.44 -31.90 -1.32
CA THR A 216 14.52 -31.49 -2.72
C THR A 216 14.69 -29.97 -2.82
N GLU A 217 15.27 -29.51 -3.92
CA GLU A 217 15.39 -28.07 -4.22
C GLU A 217 14.01 -27.39 -4.24
N GLU A 218 13.03 -28.03 -4.87
CA GLU A 218 11.62 -27.60 -4.90
C GLU A 218 11.03 -27.43 -3.49
N GLY A 219 11.36 -28.37 -2.61
CA GLY A 219 10.90 -28.34 -1.24
C GLY A 219 11.54 -27.21 -0.43
N GLN A 220 12.83 -26.95 -0.61
CA GLN A 220 13.51 -25.81 0.02
C GLN A 220 12.96 -24.48 -0.50
N ALA A 221 12.70 -24.37 -1.80
CA ALA A 221 12.02 -23.21 -2.38
C ALA A 221 10.63 -22.99 -1.77
N ARG A 222 9.85 -24.05 -1.58
CA ARG A 222 8.54 -23.98 -0.90
C ARG A 222 8.65 -23.56 0.56
N LEU A 223 9.66 -24.05 1.28
CA LEU A 223 9.92 -23.61 2.66
C LEU A 223 10.28 -22.13 2.72
N ARG A 224 11.11 -21.65 1.78
CA ARG A 224 11.48 -20.24 1.68
C ARG A 224 10.25 -19.36 1.45
N GLN A 225 9.38 -19.72 0.52
CA GLN A 225 8.11 -19.03 0.29
C GLN A 225 7.26 -18.92 1.56
N LEU A 226 7.14 -20.02 2.31
CA LEU A 226 6.35 -20.03 3.54
C LEU A 226 6.96 -19.17 4.65
N VAL A 227 8.29 -19.08 4.74
CA VAL A 227 8.96 -18.18 5.68
C VAL A 227 8.83 -16.72 5.23
N ASN A 228 8.97 -16.45 3.93
CA ASN A 228 8.72 -15.12 3.37
C ASN A 228 7.30 -14.65 3.68
N GLY A 229 6.27 -15.52 3.59
CA GLY A 229 4.91 -15.18 4.00
C GLY A 229 4.77 -14.84 5.49
N MET A 230 5.56 -15.45 6.37
CA MET A 230 5.59 -15.09 7.80
C MET A 230 6.30 -13.75 8.05
N LEU A 231 7.32 -13.43 7.25
CA LEU A 231 8.04 -12.16 7.30
C LEU A 231 7.20 -11.02 6.74
N TYR A 232 6.51 -11.24 5.61
CA TYR A 232 5.54 -10.31 5.03
C TYR A 232 4.52 -9.88 6.09
N ARG A 233 3.88 -10.87 6.73
CA ARG A 233 2.91 -10.63 7.80
C ARG A 233 3.46 -9.77 8.95
N TYR A 234 4.73 -9.99 9.31
CA TYR A 234 5.38 -9.20 10.36
C TYR A 234 5.68 -7.78 9.89
N HIS A 235 6.26 -7.65 8.70
CA HIS A 235 6.73 -6.38 8.16
C HIS A 235 5.59 -5.41 7.89
N TYR A 236 4.48 -5.91 7.33
CA TYR A 236 3.30 -5.12 6.97
C TYR A 236 2.18 -5.19 8.02
N GLY A 237 2.39 -5.86 9.15
CA GLY A 237 1.42 -5.90 10.25
C GLY A 237 0.10 -6.64 9.97
N THR A 238 0.03 -7.45 8.91
CA THR A 238 -1.24 -8.03 8.42
C THR A 238 -1.74 -9.26 9.19
N GLY A 239 -3.00 -9.59 8.99
CA GLY A 239 -3.64 -10.86 9.35
C GLY A 239 -3.16 -12.03 8.50
N TRP A 240 -3.44 -13.28 8.93
CA TRP A 240 -3.02 -14.46 8.14
C TRP A 240 -3.76 -14.58 6.80
N THR A 241 -5.02 -14.16 6.74
CA THR A 241 -5.85 -14.16 5.52
C THR A 241 -5.42 -13.11 4.51
N GLU A 242 -4.63 -12.14 4.95
CA GLU A 242 -4.14 -11.00 4.16
C GLU A 242 -2.72 -11.24 3.63
N VAL A 243 -2.10 -12.37 3.96
CA VAL A 243 -0.79 -12.73 3.38
C VAL A 243 -0.99 -13.16 1.93
N PRO A 244 -0.20 -12.62 0.97
CA PRO A 244 -0.28 -13.00 -0.44
C PRO A 244 -0.22 -14.50 -0.69
N ARG A 245 -1.14 -14.99 -1.52
CA ARG A 245 -1.35 -16.44 -1.75
C ARG A 245 -0.13 -17.15 -2.35
N HIS A 246 0.76 -16.44 -3.04
CA HIS A 246 1.97 -17.00 -3.62
C HIS A 246 2.99 -17.47 -2.55
N TYR A 247 2.96 -16.91 -1.34
CA TYR A 247 3.72 -17.45 -0.20
C TYR A 247 3.12 -18.76 0.33
N GLY A 248 1.82 -18.97 0.13
CA GLY A 248 1.10 -20.17 0.49
C GLY A 248 -0.32 -19.89 0.94
N ASP A 249 -1.11 -20.96 1.06
CA ASP A 249 -2.45 -20.85 1.65
C ASP A 249 -2.34 -20.41 3.12
N TYR A 250 -3.23 -19.51 3.56
CA TYR A 250 -3.20 -18.96 4.92
C TYR A 250 -3.27 -20.05 5.99
N SER A 251 -3.98 -21.15 5.71
CA SER A 251 -4.09 -22.28 6.65
C SER A 251 -2.76 -23.01 6.81
N GLU A 252 -1.97 -23.13 5.73
CA GLU A 252 -0.63 -23.72 5.76
C GLU A 252 0.35 -22.82 6.54
N LEU A 253 0.34 -21.52 6.26
CA LEU A 253 1.17 -20.52 6.95
C LEU A 253 0.89 -20.53 8.47
N THR A 254 -0.39 -20.44 8.84
CA THR A 254 -0.83 -20.43 10.24
C THR A 254 -0.42 -21.72 10.97
N THR A 255 -0.67 -22.88 10.33
CA THR A 255 -0.34 -24.18 10.91
C THR A 255 1.17 -24.33 11.10
N ARG A 256 1.97 -23.92 10.11
CA ARG A 256 3.42 -24.02 10.17
C ARG A 256 4.02 -23.08 11.21
N TYR A 257 3.55 -21.83 11.26
CA TYR A 257 3.97 -20.86 12.27
C TYR A 257 3.67 -21.37 13.68
N ALA A 258 2.46 -21.89 13.93
CA ALA A 258 2.10 -22.49 15.21
C ALA A 258 2.99 -23.70 15.56
N ASN A 259 3.29 -24.55 14.58
CA ASN A 259 4.19 -25.69 14.77
C ASN A 259 5.62 -25.24 15.10
N TYR A 260 6.15 -24.24 14.40
CA TYR A 260 7.48 -23.66 14.65
C TYR A 260 7.58 -23.05 16.04
N LYS A 261 6.53 -22.37 16.51
CA LYS A 261 6.45 -21.91 17.92
C LYS A 261 6.47 -23.09 18.89
N ARG A 262 5.62 -24.10 18.65
CA ARG A 262 5.48 -25.28 19.52
C ARG A 262 6.79 -26.04 19.69
N VAL A 263 7.53 -26.26 18.60
CA VAL A 263 8.82 -26.98 18.61
C VAL A 263 10.03 -26.06 18.76
N GLN A 264 9.79 -24.79 19.13
CA GLN A 264 10.78 -23.77 19.49
C GLN A 264 11.80 -23.42 18.39
N VAL A 265 11.40 -23.49 17.11
CA VAL A 265 12.25 -23.09 15.96
C VAL A 265 12.70 -21.64 16.11
N PHE A 266 11.76 -20.71 16.29
CA PHE A 266 12.06 -19.28 16.39
C PHE A 266 13.00 -18.94 17.55
N ARG A 267 12.80 -19.56 18.73
CA ARG A 267 13.68 -19.36 19.88
C ARG A 267 15.11 -19.84 19.63
N ARG A 268 15.28 -21.01 19.00
CA ARG A 268 16.61 -21.54 18.63
C ARG A 268 17.28 -20.67 17.56
N MET A 269 16.51 -20.24 16.57
CA MET A 269 16.97 -19.33 15.52
C MET A 269 17.44 -17.99 16.11
N LEU A 270 16.66 -17.39 17.02
CA LEU A 270 17.05 -16.15 17.71
C LEU A 270 18.36 -16.31 18.48
N ALA A 271 18.49 -17.39 19.24
CA ALA A 271 19.70 -17.66 20.02
C ALA A 271 20.93 -17.86 19.12
N GLY A 272 20.76 -18.50 17.96
CA GLY A 272 21.85 -18.74 17.01
C GLY A 272 22.25 -17.52 16.17
N LEU A 273 21.32 -16.60 15.92
CA LEU A 273 21.55 -15.43 15.05
C LEU A 273 21.85 -14.13 15.80
N ALA A 274 21.70 -14.09 17.13
CA ALA A 274 21.76 -12.85 17.93
C ALA A 274 23.00 -11.97 17.71
N ASN A 275 24.14 -12.54 17.29
CA ASN A 275 25.40 -11.82 17.04
C ASN A 275 25.94 -12.06 15.62
N THR A 276 25.09 -12.46 14.69
CA THR A 276 25.49 -12.77 13.31
C THR A 276 25.36 -11.51 12.44
N PRO A 277 26.45 -11.02 11.83
CA PRO A 277 26.37 -9.90 10.87
C PRO A 277 25.44 -10.22 9.70
N GLY A 278 24.59 -9.28 9.32
CA GLY A 278 23.61 -9.47 8.25
C GLY A 278 22.32 -10.18 8.69
N ALA A 279 22.18 -10.53 9.99
CA ALA A 279 20.98 -11.12 10.54
C ALA A 279 20.09 -10.10 11.30
N GLU A 280 20.39 -8.80 11.22
CA GLU A 280 19.78 -7.76 12.05
C GLU A 280 18.25 -7.74 11.92
N ARG A 281 17.74 -7.77 10.68
CA ARG A 281 16.29 -7.81 10.38
C ARG A 281 15.63 -9.07 10.92
N LEU A 282 16.27 -10.23 10.74
CA LEU A 282 15.79 -11.52 11.26
C LEU A 282 15.73 -11.53 12.79
N VAL A 283 16.76 -11.01 13.45
CA VAL A 283 16.85 -10.96 14.91
C VAL A 283 15.75 -10.07 15.47
N GLU A 284 15.45 -8.94 14.83
CA GLU A 284 14.35 -8.07 15.22
C GLU A 284 12.99 -8.77 15.12
N TRP A 285 12.69 -9.38 13.98
CA TRP A 285 11.49 -10.19 13.77
C TRP A 285 11.33 -11.29 14.82
N LEU A 286 12.41 -12.03 15.10
CA LEU A 286 12.40 -13.12 16.06
C LEU A 286 12.21 -12.64 17.51
N ARG A 287 12.77 -11.48 17.87
CA ARG A 287 12.52 -10.84 19.17
C ARG A 287 11.05 -10.47 19.34
N HIS A 288 10.42 -9.94 18.28
CA HIS A 288 8.98 -9.64 18.29
C HIS A 288 8.14 -10.90 18.54
N ILE A 289 8.46 -12.02 17.88
CA ILE A 289 7.78 -13.30 18.08
C ILE A 289 7.89 -13.80 19.54
N GLU A 290 9.05 -13.63 20.17
CA GLU A 290 9.26 -14.07 21.55
C GLU A 290 8.62 -13.10 22.56
N ALA A 291 8.63 -11.80 22.31
CA ALA A 291 7.96 -10.80 23.16
C ALA A 291 6.44 -11.01 23.23
N THR A 292 5.81 -11.34 22.09
CA THR A 292 4.37 -11.65 22.02
C THR A 292 3.97 -12.94 22.76
N ARG A 293 4.92 -13.76 23.24
CA ARG A 293 4.62 -14.92 24.12
C ARG A 293 4.22 -14.50 25.54
N GLY A 294 4.70 -13.34 26.01
CA GLY A 294 4.50 -12.90 27.40
C GLY A 294 3.14 -12.24 27.69
N SER A 295 2.35 -11.94 26.66
CA SER A 295 1.15 -11.09 26.79
C SER A 295 -0.17 -11.84 26.94
N ARG A 296 -0.17 -13.16 27.16
CA ARG A 296 -1.40 -13.90 27.50
C ARG A 296 -1.45 -14.19 29.01
N ARG A 297 -2.12 -13.30 29.74
CA ARG A 297 -2.85 -13.61 30.97
C ARG A 297 -4.33 -13.62 30.67
#